data_AF-I0V4S7-F1
#
_entry.id   AF-I0V4S7-F1
#
_cell.length_a   1.000
_cell.length_b   1.000
_cell.length_c   1.000
_cell.angle_alpha   90.00
_cell.angle_beta   90.00
_cell.angle_gamma   90.00
#
_symmetry.space_group_name_H-M   'P 1'
#
loop_
_entity.id
_entity.type
_entity.pdbx_description
1 polymer ?
#
loop_
_entity_poly.entity_id
_entity_poly.type
_entity_poly.pdbx_seq_one_letter_code
_entity_poly.pdbx_strand_id
1 'polypeptide(L)' 'MARGDGVHSTVRRIDATMLALVSTLRQLGVPKGMGTSLNKLRNTVGDLVAHLEMTQRRN' A
#
# COMPACT_ATOMS: atom_id res chain seq x y z
N MET A 1 -24.91 7.88 -0.72
CA MET A 1 -23.58 7.88 -0.07
C MET A 1 -22.63 7.01 -0.89
N ALA A 2 -21.32 7.22 -0.74
CA ALA A 2 -20.38 6.12 -0.50
C ALA A 2 -19.66 5.37 -1.63
N ARG A 3 -19.57 5.85 -2.89
CA ARG A 3 -18.53 5.27 -3.80
C ARG A 3 -17.15 5.89 -3.59
N GLY A 4 -17.09 7.22 -3.45
CA GLY A 4 -15.83 7.93 -3.24
C GLY A 4 -15.19 7.75 -1.86
N ASP A 5 -16.01 7.76 -0.79
CA ASP A 5 -15.50 7.57 0.58
C ASP A 5 -14.92 6.16 0.80
N GLY A 6 -15.47 5.15 0.13
CA GLY A 6 -15.00 3.77 0.24
C GLY A 6 -13.59 3.58 -0.31
N VAL A 7 -13.29 4.17 -1.48
CA VAL A 7 -11.95 4.08 -2.08
C VAL A 7 -10.94 4.85 -1.24
N HIS A 8 -11.26 6.07 -0.81
CA HIS A 8 -10.38 6.86 0.06
C HIS A 8 -10.08 6.15 1.39
N SER A 9 -11.11 5.60 2.05
CA SER A 9 -10.94 4.81 3.28
C SER A 9 -10.10 3.55 3.04
N THR A 10 -10.26 2.90 1.89
CA THR A 10 -9.51 1.68 1.55
C THR A 10 -8.04 1.99 1.32
N VAL A 11 -7.74 3.02 0.52
CA VAL A 11 -6.37 3.50 0.27
C VAL A 11 -5.67 3.86 1.58
N ARG A 12 -6.34 4.63 2.45
CA ARG A 12 -5.78 5.02 3.75
C ARG A 12 -5.46 3.81 4.63
N ARG A 13 -6.28 2.75 4.57
CA ARG A 13 -6.05 1.51 5.32
C ARG A 13 -4.88 0.70 4.75
N ILE A 14 -4.72 0.68 3.42
CA ILE A 14 -3.59 0.04 2.74
C ILE A 14 -2.28 0.73 3.16
N ASP A 15 -2.23 2.06 3.12
CA ASP A 15 -1.04 2.83 3.51
C ASP A 15 -0.65 2.59 4.97
N ALA A 16 -1.63 2.61 5.89
CA ALA A 16 -1.40 2.33 7.31
C ALA A 16 -0.83 0.91 7.52
N THR A 17 -1.34 -0.08 6.79
CA THR A 17 -0.87 -1.47 6.87
C THR A 17 0.55 -1.61 6.33
N MET A 18 0.85 -0.95 5.21
CA MET A 18 2.21 -0.92 4.62
C MET A 18 3.22 -0.25 5.56
N LEU A 19 2.84 0.84 6.23
CA LEU A 19 3.68 1.50 7.23
C LEU A 19 3.97 0.59 8.43
N ALA A 20 2.96 -0.13 8.92
CA ALA A 20 3.13 -1.12 9.97
C ALA A 20 4.08 -2.24 9.54
N LEU A 21 3.91 -2.78 8.33
CA LEU A 21 4.81 -3.79 7.77
C LEU A 21 6.26 -3.30 7.69
N VAL A 22 6.49 -2.08 7.18
CA VAL A 22 7.84 -1.49 7.11
C VAL A 22 8.45 -1.31 8.50
N SER A 23 7.65 -0.88 9.48
CA SER A 23 8.09 -0.70 10.87
C SER A 23 8.49 -2.05 11.49
N THR A 24 7.66 -3.08 11.31
CA THR A 24 7.96 -4.45 11.77
C THR A 24 9.22 -5.00 11.12
N LEU A 25 9.40 -4.81 9.81
CA LEU A 25 10.60 -5.26 9.09
C LEU A 25 11.87 -4.52 9.53
N ARG A 26 11.78 -3.25 9.92
CA ARG A 26 12.90 -2.52 10.51
C ARG A 26 13.29 -3.05 11.89
N GLN A 27 12.31 -3.42 12.71
CA GLN A 27 12.54 -3.95 14.05
C GLN A 27 13.11 -5.37 14.03
N LEU A 28 12.54 -6.25 13.21
CA LEU A 28 12.95 -7.66 13.13
C LEU A 28 14.16 -7.87 12.21
N GLY A 29 14.50 -6.87 11.41
CA GLY A 29 15.45 -6.99 10.31
C GLY A 29 14.79 -7.63 9.08
N VAL A 30 15.22 -7.18 7.90
CA VAL A 30 14.79 -7.80 6.64
C VAL A 30 15.58 -9.10 6.44
N PRO A 31 14.93 -10.26 6.27
CA PRO A 31 15.63 -11.51 6.00
C PRO A 31 16.50 -11.40 4.75
N LYS A 32 17.70 -11.99 4.79
CA LYS A 32 18.64 -11.98 3.67
C LYS A 32 17.95 -12.54 2.41
N GLY A 33 18.05 -11.81 1.30
CA GLY A 33 17.43 -12.17 0.02
C GLY A 33 15.99 -11.66 -0.17
N MET A 34 15.31 -11.15 0.87
CA MET A 34 13.93 -10.66 0.75
C MET A 34 13.80 -9.17 0.39
N GLY A 35 14.90 -8.39 0.46
CA GLY A 35 14.86 -6.94 0.21
C GLY A 35 14.30 -6.57 -1.17
N THR A 36 14.69 -7.30 -2.22
CA THR A 36 14.17 -7.08 -3.58
C THR A 36 12.67 -7.36 -3.69
N SER A 37 12.21 -8.47 -3.11
CA SER A 37 10.80 -8.85 -3.13
C SER A 37 9.92 -7.87 -2.34
N LEU A 38 10.42 -7.39 -1.20
CA LEU A 38 9.73 -6.39 -0.38
C LEU A 38 9.66 -5.03 -1.08
N ASN A 39 10.74 -4.61 -1.77
CA ASN A 39 10.71 -3.39 -2.59
C ASN A 39 9.73 -3.52 -3.77
N LYS A 40 9.69 -4.67 -4.44
CA LYS A 40 8.70 -4.94 -5.49
C LYS A 40 7.27 -4.86 -4.94
N LEU A 41 7.00 -5.50 -3.80
CA LEU A 41 5.70 -5.45 -3.14
C LEU A 41 5.29 -4.00 -2.84
N ARG A 42 6.19 -3.19 -2.27
CA ARG A 42 5.92 -1.77 -1.98
C ARG A 42 5.53 -1.00 -3.23
N ASN A 43 6.26 -1.19 -4.33
CA ASN A 43 5.98 -0.50 -5.58
C ASN A 43 4.64 -0.95 -6.19
N THR A 44 4.38 -2.26 -6.23
CA THR A 44 3.10 -2.80 -6.74
C THR A 44 1.90 -2.31 -5.95
N VAL A 45 2.02 -2.21 -4.62
CA VAL A 45 0.95 -1.65 -3.77
C VAL A 45 0.76 -0.16 -4.05
N GLY A 46 1.85 0.60 -4.25
CA GLY A 46 1.77 2.01 -4.65
C GLY A 46 1.06 2.21 -6.00
N ASP A 47 1.37 1.37 -6.99
CA ASP A 47 0.72 1.39 -8.30
C ASP A 47 -0.78 1.07 -8.20
N LEU A 48 -1.15 0.11 -7.35
CA LEU A 48 -2.55 -0.24 -7.08
C LEU A 48 -3.30 0.94 -6.43
N VAL A 49 -2.71 1.58 -5.42
CA VAL A 49 -3.29 2.76 -4.77
C VAL A 49 -3.52 3.86 -5.79
N ALA A 50 -2.51 4.19 -6.60
CA ALA A 50 -2.64 5.20 -7.64
C ALA A 50 -3.73 4.84 -8.67
N HIS A 51 -3.84 3.57 -9.04
CA HIS A 51 -4.89 3.10 -9.95
C HIS A 51 -6.29 3.24 -9.37
N LEU A 52 -6.48 2.92 -8.08
CA LEU A 52 -7.76 3.07 -7.39
C LEU A 52 -8.17 4.54 -7.30
N GLU A 53 -7.24 5.42 -6.95
CA GLU A 53 -7.49 6.87 -6.90
C GLU A 53 -7.82 7.44 -8.28
N MET A 54 -7.08 7.06 -9.32
CA MET A 54 -7.37 7.47 -10.71
C MET A 54 -8.73 6.98 -11.19
N THR A 55 -9.09 5.73 -10.86
CA THR A 55 -10.40 5.15 -11.22
C THR A 55 -11.54 5.87 -10.51
N GLN A 56 -11.33 6.28 -9.25
CA GLN A 56 -12.30 7.09 -8.51
C GLN A 56 -12.44 8.50 -9.11
N ARG A 57 -11.37 9.14 -9.57
CA ARG A 57 -11.43 10.47 -10.19
C ARG A 57 -12.10 10.48 -11.56
N ARG A 58 -12.13 9.33 -12.25
CA ARG A 58 -12.73 9.17 -13.59
C ARG A 58 -14.21 8.80 -13.56
N ASN A 59 -14.73 8.36 -12.41
CA ASN A 59 -16.15 8.00 -12.21
C ASN A 59 -16.85 9.07 -11.36
#